data_AF-A0A6H5HZB6-F1
#
_entry.id   AF-A0A6H5HZB6-F1
#
_cell.length_a   1.000
_cell.length_b   1.000
_cell.length_c   1.000
_cell.angle_alpha   90.00
_cell.angle_beta   90.00
_cell.angle_gamma   90.00
#
_symmetry.space_group_name_H-M   'P 1'
#
loop_
_entity.id
_entity.type
_entity.pdbx_description
1 polymer ?
#
loop_
_entity_poly.entity_id
_entity_poly.type
_entity_poly.pdbx_seq_one_letter_code
_entity_poly.pdbx_strand_id
1 'polypeptide(L)' 'MQNYFIVTILEQGAEEFISPCDCAGTMGKVHRSCLERWLSLLNSSECEICRHKFKVHRYLRPTRQ' A
#
# COMPACT_ATOMS: atom_id res chain seq x y z
N MET A 1 7.85 17.06 5.08
CA MET A 1 8.67 16.00 4.44
C MET A 1 7.86 14.70 4.40
N GLN A 2 6.78 14.62 3.62
CA GLN A 2 5.96 13.41 3.57
C GLN A 2 6.47 12.49 2.47
N ASN A 3 7.27 11.50 2.88
CA ASN A 3 7.68 10.36 2.06
C ASN A 3 6.42 9.54 1.72
N TYR A 4 5.90 9.68 0.51
CA TYR A 4 4.80 8.84 0.03
C TYR A 4 5.37 7.60 -0.66
N PHE A 5 4.90 6.44 -0.22
CA PHE A 5 5.18 5.15 -0.85
C PHE A 5 4.36 5.08 -2.14
N ILE A 6 4.82 4.43 -3.21
CA ILE A 6 3.94 4.12 -4.35
C ILE A 6 3.84 2.61 -4.43
N VAL A 7 2.66 2.08 -4.10
CA VAL A 7 2.40 0.64 -4.28
C VAL A 7 2.16 0.43 -5.77
N THR A 8 3.15 -0.06 -6.52
CA THR A 8 3.02 -0.36 -7.96
C THR A 8 2.20 -1.64 -8.16
N ILE A 9 0.89 -1.53 -7.97
CA ILE A 9 -0.06 -2.53 -8.46
C ILE A 9 -0.46 -2.05 -9.85
N LEU A 10 0.05 -2.73 -10.87
CA LEU A 10 -0.31 -2.49 -12.27
C LEU A 10 -1.79 -2.86 -12.42
N GLU A 11 -2.69 -1.88 -12.31
CA GLU A 11 -3.96 -1.77 -13.05
C GLU A 11 -4.49 -0.33 -12.89
N GLN A 12 -4.91 0.28 -14.01
CA GLN A 12 -5.52 1.61 -14.09
C GLN A 12 -6.99 1.42 -14.42
N GLY A 13 -7.84 1.60 -13.41
CA GLY A 13 -9.29 1.53 -13.44
C GLY A 13 -9.79 1.94 -12.05
N ALA A 14 -11.06 2.31 -11.90
CA ALA A 14 -11.68 2.80 -10.66
C ALA A 14 -11.11 2.14 -9.39
N GLU A 15 -10.91 2.87 -8.28
CA GLU A 15 -10.25 2.39 -7.05
C GLU A 15 -10.77 1.00 -6.58
N GLU A 16 -10.17 -0.07 -7.10
CA GLU A 16 -10.64 -1.42 -6.83
C GLU A 16 -10.07 -1.92 -5.51
N PHE A 17 -10.88 -2.73 -4.81
CA PHE A 17 -10.42 -3.45 -3.64
C PHE A 17 -9.38 -4.50 -4.06
N ILE A 18 -8.15 -4.27 -3.64
CA ILE A 18 -7.05 -5.23 -3.79
C ILE A 18 -7.05 -6.19 -2.60
N SER A 19 -6.51 -7.38 -2.82
CA SER A 19 -6.21 -8.34 -1.74
C SER A 19 -4.69 -8.46 -1.56
N PRO A 20 -4.04 -7.55 -0.82
CA PRO A 20 -2.58 -7.45 -0.80
C PRO A 20 -1.92 -8.46 0.15
N CYS A 21 -2.71 -9.20 0.94
CA CYS A 21 -2.24 -10.19 1.90
C CYS A 21 -3.22 -11.34 2.05
N ASP A 22 -2.80 -12.40 2.73
CA ASP A 22 -3.60 -13.62 2.95
C ASP A 22 -4.64 -13.49 4.08
N CYS A 23 -4.95 -12.26 4.52
CA CYS A 23 -6.00 -12.04 5.52
C CYS A 23 -7.37 -12.39 4.93
N ALA A 24 -8.21 -13.03 5.74
CA ALA A 24 -9.56 -13.41 5.31
C ALA A 24 -10.58 -12.27 5.52
N GLY A 25 -11.65 -12.30 4.72
CA GLY A 25 -12.79 -11.37 4.85
C GLY A 25 -12.47 -9.94 4.44
N THR A 26 -13.12 -8.98 5.10
CA THR A 26 -12.93 -7.54 4.84
C THR A 26 -11.52 -7.06 5.18
N MET A 27 -10.85 -7.69 6.15
CA MET A 27 -9.46 -7.37 6.52
C MET A 27 -8.46 -7.75 5.42
N GLY A 28 -8.85 -8.61 4.49
CA GLY A 28 -8.07 -8.95 3.31
C GLY A 28 -8.25 -7.98 2.14
N LYS A 29 -9.30 -7.15 2.13
CA LYS A 29 -9.67 -6.29 1.01
C LYS A 29 -9.53 -4.82 1.37
N VAL A 30 -8.63 -4.12 0.70
CA VAL A 30 -8.39 -2.69 0.94
C VAL A 30 -8.28 -1.94 -0.38
N HIS A 31 -8.56 -0.64 -0.40
CA HIS A 31 -8.21 0.17 -1.57
C HIS A 31 -6.69 0.32 -1.66
N ARG A 32 -6.19 0.47 -2.89
CA ARG A 32 -4.77 0.72 -3.14
C ARG A 32 -4.26 1.98 -2.42
N SER A 33 -5.02 3.08 -2.44
CA SER A 33 -4.62 4.33 -1.76
C SER A 33 -4.62 4.17 -0.23
N CYS A 34 -5.58 3.43 0.32
CA CYS A 34 -5.64 3.10 1.74
C CYS A 34 -4.43 2.29 2.17
N LEU A 35 -4.06 1.25 1.40
CA LEU A 35 -2.85 0.47 1.67
C LEU A 35 -1.59 1.35 1.58
N GLU A 36 -1.49 2.19 0.55
CA GLU A 36 -0.35 3.09 0.38
C GLU A 36 -0.20 4.05 1.56
N ARG A 37 -1.29 4.68 1.99
CA ARG A 37 -1.31 5.56 3.15
C ARG A 37 -0.99 4.80 4.43
N TRP A 38 -1.54 3.61 4.61
CA TRP A 38 -1.27 2.74 5.76
C TRP A 38 0.23 2.43 5.89
N LEU A 39 0.84 1.95 4.81
CA LEU A 39 2.27 1.64 4.77
C LEU A 39 3.14 2.89 4.96
N SER A 40 2.68 4.04 4.46
CA SER A 40 3.35 5.32 4.66
C SER A 40 3.34 5.78 6.12
N LEU A 41 2.19 5.64 6.79
CA LEU A 41 2.02 6.02 8.20
C LEU A 41 2.84 5.13 9.13
N LEU A 42 2.86 3.82 8.87
CA LEU A 42 3.59 2.85 9.69
C LEU A 42 5.06 2.68 9.27
N ASN A 43 5.48 3.27 8.15
CA ASN A 43 6.78 3.02 7.51
C ASN A 43 7.06 1.51 7.27
N SER A 44 5.99 0.72 7.16
CA SER A 44 6.05 -0.74 7.03
C SER A 44 5.90 -1.17 5.58
N SER A 45 6.32 -2.40 5.29
CA SER A 45 6.11 -3.07 4.00
C SER A 45 5.56 -4.49 4.20
N GLU A 46 4.95 -4.75 5.35
CA GLU A 46 4.31 -6.01 5.68
C GLU A 46 2.95 -5.78 6.34
N CYS A 47 2.05 -6.76 6.18
CA CYS A 47 0.78 -6.77 6.88
C CYS A 47 1.05 -6.90 8.38
N GLU A 48 0.44 -6.05 9.20
CA GLU A 48 0.62 -6.13 10.66
C GLU A 48 -0.04 -7.37 11.28
N ILE A 49 -1.02 -7.96 10.57
CA ILE A 49 -1.82 -9.09 11.06
C ILE A 49 -1.15 -10.40 10.68
N CYS A 50 -1.04 -10.67 9.38
CA CYS A 50 -0.53 -11.95 8.87
C CYS A 50 0.95 -11.92 8.50
N ARG A 51 1.64 -10.76 8.66
CA ARG A 51 3.06 -10.57 8.32
C ARG A 51 3.41 -10.86 6.85
N HIS A 52 2.41 -10.92 5.98
CA HIS A 52 2.64 -11.02 4.54
C HIS A 52 3.42 -9.81 4.04
N LYS A 53 4.53 -10.03 3.32
CA LYS A 53 5.37 -8.95 2.80
C LYS A 53 4.81 -8.41 1.50
N PHE A 54 4.46 -7.12 1.50
CA PHE A 54 3.97 -6.45 0.32
C PHE A 54 5.11 -6.13 -0.65
N LYS A 55 4.88 -6.35 -1.95
CA LYS A 55 5.79 -5.88 -3.00
C LYS A 55 5.54 -4.38 -3.25
N VAL A 56 6.23 -3.53 -2.49
CA VAL A 56 6.11 -2.07 -2.60
C VAL A 56 7.43 -1.43 -3.00
N HIS A 57 7.35 -0.42 -3.86
CA HIS A 57 8.51 0.39 -4.21
C HIS A 57 8.43 1.75 -3.51
N ARG A 58 9.49 2.09 -2.78
CA ARG A 58 9.57 3.36 -2.06
C ARG A 58 10.22 4.37 -2.98
N TYR A 59 9.47 5.42 -3.34
CA TYR A 59 10.01 6.53 -4.12
C TYR A 59 9.91 7.80 -3.28
N LEU A 60 11.02 8.53 -3.19
CA LEU A 60 10.96 9.92 -2.77
C LEU A 60 10.32 10.68 -3.93
N ARG A 61 9.14 11.29 -3.75
CA ARG A 61 8.74 12.32 -4.69
C ARG A 61 9.76 13.44 -4.57
N PRO A 62 10.49 13.81 -5.63
CA PRO A 62 11.28 15.03 -5.60
C PRO A 62 10.30 16.15 -5.28
N THR A 63 10.62 16.92 -4.23
CA THR A 63 9.88 18.14 -3.91
C THR A 63 9.84 18.96 -5.20
N ARG A 64 8.65 19.15 -5.77
CA ARG A 64 8.46 20.25 -6.71
C ARG A 64 8.70 21.51 -5.90
N GLN A 65 9.87 22.10 -6.10
CA GLN A 65 10.22 23.40 -5.57
C GLN A 65 9.28 24.46 -6.15
#